data_AF-A0A2N7QSB4-F1
#
_entry.id   AF-A0A2N7QSB4-F1
#
_cell.length_a   1.000
_cell.length_b   1.000
_cell.length_c   1.000
_cell.angle_alpha   90.00
_cell.angle_beta   90.00
_cell.angle_gamma   90.00
#
_symmetry.space_group_name_H-M   'P 1'
#
loop_
_entity.id
_entity.type
_entity.pdbx_description
1 polymer ?
#
loop_
_entity_poly.entity_id
_entity_poly.type
_entity_poly.pdbx_seq_one_letter_code
_entity_poly.pdbx_strand_id
1 'polypeptide(L)'
;MNAAGMRKAAVYLASLHPTDRRWLLAQLPVASAQQLRALAEEAEPLVRAMPESLHTLLAEQDQHDAIEVPTPDLLIGAINTLDEPWAARMIAGAARDHAEIYLAACFRQRAIGIRSELMTLPQKFPAALAQCLAEELSLMANQAEAASA
;
A
#
# COMPACT_ATOMS: atom_id res chain seq x y z
N MET A 1 -16.70 12.40 9.02
CA MET A 1 -15.87 11.76 7.97
C MET A 1 -14.46 12.29 8.09
N ASN A 2 -13.42 11.44 8.08
CA ASN A 2 -12.03 11.91 8.12
C ASN A 2 -11.58 12.40 6.73
N ALA A 3 -10.42 13.07 6.64
CA ALA A 3 -9.92 13.65 5.40
C ALA A 3 -9.70 12.59 4.29
N ALA A 4 -9.30 11.36 4.66
CA ALA A 4 -9.10 10.27 3.71
C ALA A 4 -10.42 9.80 3.08
N GLY A 5 -11.46 9.59 3.91
CA GLY A 5 -12.79 9.22 3.43
C GLY A 5 -13.42 10.30 2.54
N MET A 6 -13.19 11.58 2.85
CA MET A 6 -13.66 12.69 2.00
C MET A 6 -13.02 12.68 0.61
N ARG A 7 -11.71 12.41 0.52
CA ARG A 7 -11.02 12.35 -0.79
C ARG A 7 -11.45 11.14 -1.61
N LYS A 8 -11.63 9.96 -0.99
CA LYS A 8 -12.18 8.78 -1.67
C LYS A 8 -13.57 9.04 -2.21
N ALA A 9 -14.47 9.57 -1.37
CA ALA A 9 -15.81 9.92 -1.79
C ALA A 9 -15.81 10.95 -2.94
N ALA A 10 -14.88 11.91 -2.93
CA ALA A 10 -14.72 12.87 -4.02
C ALA A 10 -14.23 12.23 -5.33
N VAL A 11 -13.26 11.32 -5.27
CA VAL A 11 -12.80 10.54 -6.44
C VAL A 11 -13.94 9.69 -7.00
N TYR A 12 -14.70 9.02 -6.13
CA TYR A 12 -15.88 8.26 -6.53
C TYR A 12 -16.90 9.17 -7.23
N LEU A 13 -17.27 10.29 -6.62
CA LEU A 13 -18.19 11.27 -7.21
C LEU A 13 -17.69 11.80 -8.56
N ALA A 14 -16.38 12.04 -8.70
CA ALA A 14 -15.77 12.50 -9.95
C ALA A 14 -15.79 11.44 -11.06
N SER A 15 -15.85 10.15 -10.72
CA SER A 15 -16.01 9.06 -11.69
C SER A 15 -17.45 8.83 -12.17
N LEU A 16 -18.44 9.41 -11.49
CA LEU A 16 -19.86 9.24 -11.82
C LEU A 16 -20.32 10.17 -12.94
N HIS A 17 -21.41 9.79 -13.60
CA HIS A 17 -22.10 10.67 -14.53
C HIS A 17 -22.57 11.96 -13.81
N PRO A 18 -22.51 13.15 -14.45
CA PRO A 18 -22.84 14.42 -13.80
C PRO A 18 -24.24 14.47 -13.16
N THR A 19 -25.21 13.75 -13.74
CA THR A 19 -26.57 13.63 -13.18
C THR A 19 -26.57 12.88 -11.85
N ASP A 20 -25.88 11.74 -11.77
CA ASP A 20 -25.83 10.90 -10.56
C ASP A 20 -25.04 11.60 -9.45
N ARG A 21 -23.92 12.24 -9.83
CA ARG A 21 -23.14 13.10 -8.93
C ARG A 21 -24.00 14.20 -8.32
N ARG A 22 -24.82 14.88 -9.13
CA ARG A 22 -25.71 15.95 -8.65
C ARG A 22 -26.79 15.42 -7.72
N TRP A 23 -27.37 14.27 -8.06
CA TRP A 23 -28.38 13.61 -7.22
C TRP A 23 -27.80 13.20 -5.87
N LEU A 24 -26.63 12.55 -5.84
CA LEU A 24 -25.95 12.15 -4.60
C LEU A 24 -25.59 13.35 -3.72
N LEU A 25 -25.02 14.41 -4.29
CA LEU A 25 -24.67 15.61 -3.53
C LEU A 25 -25.89 16.30 -2.92
N ALA A 26 -27.07 16.18 -3.53
CA ALA A 26 -28.31 16.75 -3.01
C ALA A 26 -28.86 15.99 -1.79
N GLN A 27 -28.45 14.73 -1.58
CA GLN A 27 -28.84 13.93 -0.41
C GLN A 27 -27.97 14.20 0.82
N LEU A 28 -26.90 14.98 0.68
CA LEU A 28 -25.93 15.22 1.74
C LEU A 28 -26.20 16.56 2.47
N PRO A 29 -25.78 16.68 3.74
CA PRO A 29 -25.77 17.97 4.44
C PRO A 29 -24.99 19.02 3.65
N VAL A 30 -25.50 20.25 3.62
CA VAL A 30 -24.97 21.34 2.77
C VAL A 30 -23.46 21.53 2.91
N ALA A 31 -22.94 21.51 4.14
CA ALA A 31 -21.51 21.66 4.40
C ALA A 31 -20.66 20.52 3.78
N SER A 32 -21.12 19.27 3.92
CA SER A 32 -20.44 18.11 3.35
C SER A 32 -20.54 18.09 1.82
N ALA A 33 -21.70 18.47 1.27
CA ALA A 33 -21.91 18.57 -0.16
C ALA A 33 -20.99 19.62 -0.81
N GLN A 34 -20.79 20.77 -0.17
CA GLN A 34 -19.88 21.81 -0.65
C GLN A 34 -18.42 21.33 -0.66
N GLN A 35 -17.97 20.69 0.42
CA GLN A 35 -16.61 20.16 0.52
C GLN A 35 -16.35 19.06 -0.51
N LEU A 36 -17.28 18.12 -0.67
CA LEU A 36 -17.15 17.04 -1.65
C LEU A 36 -17.24 17.54 -3.08
N ARG A 37 -18.01 18.59 -3.36
CA ARG A 37 -18.07 19.20 -4.69
C ARG A 37 -16.73 19.78 -5.10
N ALA A 38 -16.11 20.58 -4.24
CA ALA A 38 -14.79 21.16 -4.51
C ALA A 38 -13.74 20.07 -4.75
N LEU A 39 -13.69 19.05 -3.89
CA LEU A 39 -12.76 17.93 -4.05
C LEU A 39 -13.03 17.10 -5.31
N ALA A 40 -14.29 16.92 -5.70
CA ALA A 40 -14.64 16.16 -6.90
C ALA A 40 -14.25 16.93 -8.17
N GLU A 41 -14.40 18.25 -8.18
CA GLU A 41 -13.94 19.12 -9.28
C GLU A 41 -12.41 19.08 -9.41
N GLU A 42 -11.67 19.07 -8.30
CA GLU A 42 -10.21 18.88 -8.29
C GLU A 42 -9.78 17.50 -8.81
N ALA A 43 -10.55 16.45 -8.50
CA ALA A 43 -10.25 15.07 -8.88
C ALA A 43 -10.61 14.72 -10.34
N GLU A 44 -11.60 15.41 -10.94
CA GLU A 44 -12.11 15.14 -12.29
C GLU A 44 -11.02 15.01 -13.39
N PRO A 45 -10.01 15.91 -13.49
CA PRO A 45 -8.95 15.75 -14.48
C PRO A 45 -8.08 14.51 -14.24
N LEU A 46 -7.85 14.11 -12.98
CA LEU A 46 -7.06 12.93 -12.62
C LEU A 46 -7.78 11.64 -12.98
N VAL A 47 -9.08 11.58 -12.65
CA VAL A 47 -9.99 10.48 -13.01
C VAL A 47 -10.03 10.28 -14.52
N ARG A 48 -10.10 11.37 -15.29
CA ARG A 48 -10.12 11.32 -16.76
C ARG A 48 -8.79 10.86 -17.36
N ALA A 49 -7.67 11.23 -16.74
CA ALA A 49 -6.34 10.86 -17.23
C ALA A 49 -5.98 9.40 -16.93
N MET A 50 -6.52 8.82 -15.86
CA MET A 50 -6.15 7.50 -15.35
C MET A 50 -7.38 6.64 -15.00
N PRO A 51 -8.27 6.35 -15.96
CA PRO A 51 -9.51 5.62 -15.69
C PRO A 51 -9.24 4.20 -15.16
N GLU A 52 -8.18 3.54 -15.64
CA GLU A 52 -7.79 2.19 -15.20
C GLU A 52 -7.41 2.15 -13.72
N SER A 53 -6.79 3.23 -13.21
CA SER A 53 -6.29 3.33 -11.83
C SER A 53 -7.38 3.64 -10.81
N LEU A 54 -8.59 4.02 -11.27
CA LEU A 54 -9.73 4.26 -10.38
C LEU A 54 -10.18 2.99 -9.67
N HIS A 55 -10.17 1.87 -10.38
CA HIS A 55 -10.52 0.58 -9.77
C HIS A 55 -9.57 0.23 -8.63
N THR A 56 -8.27 0.49 -8.78
CA THR A 56 -7.27 0.26 -7.72
C THR A 56 -7.42 1.23 -6.55
N LEU A 57 -7.81 2.48 -6.81
CA LEU A 57 -8.03 3.51 -5.77
C LEU A 57 -9.33 3.32 -4.99
N LEU A 58 -10.37 2.83 -5.66
CA LEU A 58 -11.73 2.64 -5.14
C LEU A 58 -11.99 1.23 -4.63
N ALA A 59 -11.17 0.24 -5.02
CA ALA A 59 -11.10 -1.04 -4.34
C ALA A 59 -10.63 -0.78 -2.90
N GLU A 60 -11.58 -0.54 -2.01
CA GLU A 60 -11.28 -0.50 -0.59
C GLU A 60 -10.77 -1.87 -0.16
N GLN A 61 -9.65 -1.81 0.57
CA GLN A 61 -9.04 -2.67 1.61
C GLN A 61 -9.81 -3.83 2.27
N ASP A 62 -10.99 -4.23 1.79
CA ASP A 62 -11.77 -5.36 2.33
C ASP A 62 -11.25 -6.73 1.88
N GLN A 63 -10.33 -6.75 0.91
CA GLN A 63 -9.49 -7.91 0.68
C GLN A 63 -8.11 -7.61 1.26
N HIS A 64 -8.00 -7.75 2.59
CA HIS A 64 -6.80 -8.41 3.11
C HIS A 64 -6.91 -9.87 2.65
N ASP A 65 -6.65 -10.12 1.37
CA ASP A 65 -6.06 -11.40 1.04
C ASP A 65 -4.79 -11.41 1.88
N ALA A 66 -4.75 -12.34 2.84
CA ALA A 66 -3.54 -12.60 3.60
C ALA A 66 -2.50 -12.93 2.53
N ILE A 67 -1.69 -11.93 2.17
CA ILE A 67 -0.65 -12.11 1.16
C ILE A 67 0.16 -13.28 1.68
N GLU A 68 0.21 -14.35 0.90
CA GLU A 68 0.91 -15.55 1.28
C GLU A 68 2.38 -15.20 1.28
N VAL A 69 2.85 -14.75 2.44
CA VAL A 69 4.24 -14.33 2.65
C VAL A 69 5.08 -15.57 2.36
N PRO A 70 6.06 -15.50 1.43
CA PRO A 70 6.87 -16.65 1.07
C PRO A 70 7.55 -17.25 2.30
N THR A 71 8.02 -18.49 2.19
CA THR A 71 8.70 -19.15 3.32
C THR A 71 9.90 -18.31 3.79
N PRO A 72 10.21 -18.32 5.10
CA PRO A 72 11.30 -17.51 5.64
C PRO A 72 12.63 -17.66 4.89
N ASP A 73 12.94 -18.85 4.40
CA ASP A 73 14.19 -19.16 3.68
C ASP A 73 14.31 -18.39 2.35
N LEU A 74 13.23 -18.34 1.56
CA LEU A 74 13.19 -17.59 0.30
C LEU A 74 13.29 -16.09 0.54
N LEU A 75 12.66 -15.62 1.62
CA LEU A 75 12.67 -14.23 2.02
C LEU A 75 14.03 -13.75 2.52
N ILE A 76 14.77 -14.61 3.23
CA ILE A 76 16.16 -14.33 3.64
C ILE A 76 17.04 -14.10 2.40
N GLY A 77 16.90 -14.94 1.37
CA GLY A 77 17.62 -14.80 0.10
C GLY A 77 17.35 -13.44 -0.56
N ALA A 78 16.07 -13.11 -0.75
CA ALA A 78 15.66 -11.83 -1.35
C ALA A 78 16.14 -10.61 -0.54
N ILE A 79 15.92 -10.62 0.77
CA ILE A 79 16.29 -9.50 1.66
C ILE A 79 17.81 -9.28 1.72
N ASN A 80 18.62 -10.33 1.61
CA ASN A 80 20.08 -10.21 1.63
C ASN A 80 20.64 -9.46 0.41
N THR A 81 19.90 -9.40 -0.70
CA THR A 81 20.31 -8.65 -1.91
C THR A 81 20.05 -7.14 -1.80
N LEU A 82 19.23 -6.71 -0.84
CA LEU A 82 18.84 -5.31 -0.66
C LEU A 82 19.85 -4.54 0.21
N ASP A 83 19.75 -3.22 0.21
CA ASP A 83 20.39 -2.41 1.25
C ASP A 83 19.57 -2.44 2.55
N GLU A 84 20.17 -1.98 3.65
CA GLU A 84 19.52 -2.03 4.98
C GLU A 84 18.22 -1.20 5.06
N PRO A 85 18.13 0.01 4.46
CA PRO A 85 16.89 0.78 4.44
C PRO A 85 15.76 0.09 3.66
N TRP A 86 16.03 -0.52 2.51
CA TRP A 86 15.01 -1.25 1.76
C TRP A 86 14.61 -2.54 2.44
N ALA A 87 15.56 -3.29 2.98
CA ALA A 87 15.28 -4.47 3.79
C ALA A 87 14.31 -4.16 4.94
N ALA A 88 14.52 -3.07 5.67
CA ALA A 88 13.63 -2.63 6.74
C ALA A 88 12.22 -2.30 6.25
N ARG A 89 12.09 -1.63 5.10
CA ARG A 89 10.78 -1.30 4.49
C ARG A 89 10.03 -2.55 4.05
N MET A 90 10.73 -3.50 3.42
CA MET A 90 10.17 -4.78 2.99
C MET A 90 9.67 -5.59 4.20
N ILE A 91 10.49 -5.70 5.26
CA ILE A 91 10.10 -6.38 6.49
C ILE A 91 8.91 -5.68 7.15
N ALA A 92 8.93 -4.36 7.26
CA ALA A 92 7.85 -3.61 7.91
C ALA A 92 6.51 -3.66 7.15
N GLY A 93 6.56 -3.72 5.82
CA GLY A 93 5.40 -3.75 4.95
C GLY A 93 4.82 -5.13 4.71
N ALA A 94 5.67 -6.14 4.53
CA ALA A 94 5.25 -7.47 4.06
C ALA A 94 5.32 -8.58 5.12
N ALA A 95 6.22 -8.47 6.12
CA ALA A 95 6.52 -9.60 7.00
C ALA A 95 6.89 -9.15 8.43
N ARG A 96 6.16 -8.17 8.98
CA ARG A 96 6.50 -7.55 10.27
C ARG A 96 6.51 -8.56 11.42
N ASP A 97 5.58 -9.52 11.41
CA ASP A 97 5.48 -10.56 12.44
C ASP A 97 6.65 -11.55 12.43
N HIS A 98 7.37 -11.62 11.29
CA HIS A 98 8.54 -12.48 11.11
C HIS A 98 9.86 -11.70 11.16
N ALA A 99 9.85 -10.41 11.51
CA ALA A 99 11.03 -9.54 11.51
C ALA A 99 12.22 -10.14 12.28
N GLU A 100 12.00 -10.70 13.46
CA GLU A 100 13.07 -11.29 14.28
C GLU A 100 13.69 -12.54 13.64
N ILE A 101 12.93 -13.31 12.85
CA ILE A 101 13.45 -14.48 12.12
C ILE A 101 14.44 -14.02 11.05
N TYR A 102 14.13 -12.96 10.30
CA TYR A 102 15.06 -12.39 9.31
C TYR A 102 16.30 -11.79 9.94
N LEU A 103 16.12 -11.03 11.02
CA LEU A 103 17.23 -10.41 11.73
C LEU A 103 18.19 -11.46 12.30
N ALA A 104 17.66 -12.61 12.74
CA ALA A 104 18.47 -13.73 13.21
C ALA A 104 19.28 -14.41 12.08
N ALA A 105 18.77 -14.41 10.85
CA ALA A 105 19.44 -14.97 9.68
C ALA A 105 20.49 -14.03 9.05
N CYS A 106 20.46 -12.74 9.39
CA CYS A 106 21.41 -11.74 8.89
C CYS A 106 22.73 -11.74 9.69
N PHE A 107 23.81 -11.30 9.06
CA PHE A 107 25.04 -10.98 9.78
C PHE A 107 24.78 -9.90 10.84
N ARG A 108 25.41 -10.05 12.02
CA ARG A 108 25.16 -9.21 13.21
C ARG A 108 25.15 -7.71 12.93
N GLN A 109 26.10 -7.21 12.15
CA GLN A 109 26.23 -5.79 11.84
C GLN A 109 25.07 -5.29 10.97
N ARG A 110 24.69 -6.07 9.96
CA ARG A 110 23.55 -5.80 9.08
C ARG A 110 22.23 -5.84 9.83
N ALA A 111 22.05 -6.82 10.71
CA ALA A 111 20.86 -6.93 11.55
C ALA A 111 20.67 -5.68 12.44
N ILE A 112 21.76 -5.11 12.96
CA ILE A 112 21.71 -3.85 13.73
C ILE A 112 21.25 -2.69 12.84
N GLY A 113 21.80 -2.57 11.63
CA GLY A 113 21.42 -1.52 10.67
C GLY A 113 19.93 -1.59 10.30
N ILE A 114 19.46 -2.77 9.90
CA ILE A 114 18.04 -3.01 9.57
C ILE A 114 17.14 -2.73 10.78
N ARG A 115 17.52 -3.16 11.98
CA ARG A 115 16.75 -2.88 13.21
C ARG A 115 16.69 -1.38 13.50
N SER A 116 17.77 -0.63 13.27
CA SER A 116 17.76 0.83 13.46
C SER A 116 16.78 1.50 12.51
N GLU A 117 16.76 1.11 11.23
CA GLU A 117 15.83 1.61 10.22
C GLU A 117 14.38 1.26 10.60
N LEU A 118 14.09 0.01 10.99
CA LEU A 118 12.77 -0.44 11.41
C LEU A 118 12.16 0.41 12.53
N MET A 119 12.99 0.89 13.46
CA MET A 119 12.55 1.75 14.57
C MET A 119 12.15 3.16 14.12
N THR A 120 12.60 3.61 12.94
CA THR A 120 12.24 4.92 12.36
C THR A 120 10.98 4.86 11.50
N LEU A 121 10.59 3.67 11.06
CA LEU A 121 9.46 3.46 10.15
C LEU A 121 8.11 3.53 10.90
N PRO A 122 7.02 3.89 10.20
CA PRO A 122 5.70 3.90 10.81
C PRO A 122 5.30 2.50 11.30
N GLN A 123 4.50 2.46 12.37
CA GLN A 123 3.97 1.19 12.90
C GLN A 123 3.04 0.47 11.91
N LYS A 124 2.39 1.22 11.02
CA LYS A 124 1.53 0.66 9.98
C LYS A 124 1.77 1.40 8.67
N PHE A 125 2.02 0.63 7.62
CA PHE A 125 2.07 1.15 6.27
C PHE A 125 0.64 1.29 5.71
N PRO A 126 0.40 2.21 4.77
CA PRO A 126 -0.82 2.17 3.96
C PRO A 126 -0.92 0.80 3.28
N ALA A 127 -2.10 0.17 3.28
CA ALA A 127 -2.26 -1.21 2.80
C ALA A 127 -1.80 -1.40 1.35
N ALA A 128 -2.07 -0.43 0.47
CA ALA A 128 -1.58 -0.49 -0.91
C ALA A 128 -0.05 -0.55 -0.99
N LEU A 129 0.66 0.18 -0.12
CA LEU A 129 2.11 0.14 -0.08
C LEU A 129 2.62 -1.19 0.53
N ALA A 130 1.98 -1.69 1.58
CA ALA A 130 2.28 -3.01 2.15
C ALA A 130 2.09 -4.12 1.10
N GLN A 131 1.01 -4.05 0.32
CA GLN A 131 0.70 -4.96 -0.77
C GLN A 131 1.79 -4.93 -1.85
N CYS A 132 2.13 -3.76 -2.38
CA CYS A 132 3.19 -3.65 -3.39
C CYS A 132 4.54 -4.16 -2.89
N LEU A 133 4.88 -3.90 -1.62
CA LEU A 133 6.13 -4.41 -1.03
C LEU A 133 6.12 -5.93 -0.91
N ALA A 134 4.99 -6.53 -0.57
CA ALA A 134 4.87 -7.98 -0.47
C ALA A 134 4.85 -8.68 -1.84
N GLU A 135 4.22 -8.08 -2.86
CA GLU A 135 4.26 -8.55 -4.24
C GLU A 135 5.68 -8.50 -4.81
N GLU A 136 6.37 -7.38 -4.61
CA GLU A 136 7.78 -7.23 -5.03
C GLU A 136 8.67 -8.25 -4.33
N LEU A 137 8.47 -8.45 -3.02
CA LEU A 137 9.23 -9.41 -2.24
C LEU A 137 9.00 -10.85 -2.73
N SER A 138 7.77 -11.18 -3.11
CA SER A 138 7.41 -12.49 -3.69
C SER A 138 8.03 -12.67 -5.07
N LEU A 139 8.05 -11.62 -5.90
CA LEU A 139 8.72 -11.64 -7.20
C LEU A 139 10.21 -11.89 -7.06
N MET A 140 10.87 -11.19 -6.13
CA MET A 140 12.29 -11.38 -5.83
C MET A 140 12.61 -12.79 -5.32
N ALA A 141 11.77 -13.33 -4.42
CA ALA A 141 11.88 -14.68 -3.91
C ALA A 141 11.83 -15.72 -5.04
N ASN A 142 10.86 -15.60 -5.94
CA ASN A 142 10.71 -16.51 -7.10
C ASN A 142 11.90 -16.43 -8.06
N GLN A 143 12.46 -15.23 -8.26
CA GLN A 143 13.67 -15.05 -9.11
C GLN A 143 14.91 -15.68 -8.48
N ALA A 144 15.07 -15.57 -7.15
CA ALA A 144 16.18 -16.18 -6.44
C ALA A 144 16.11 -17.72 -6.46
N GLU A 145 14.90 -18.29 -6.35
CA GLU A 145 14.67 -19.73 -6.47
C GLU A 145 15.00 -20.22 -7.88
N ALA A 146 14.53 -19.53 -8.92
CA ALA A 146 14.83 -19.88 -10.32
C ALA A 146 16.33 -19.78 -10.66
N ALA A 147 17.09 -18.91 -9.99
CA ALA A 147 18.53 -18.79 -10.18
C ALA A 147 19.34 -19.88 -9.44
N SER A 148 18.71 -20.61 -8.50
CA SER A 148 19.35 -21.65 -7.69
C SER A 148 19.08 -23.07 -8.20
N ALA A 149 18.21 -23.22 -9.22
CA ALA A 149 17.85 -24.48 -9.87
C ALA A 149 18.68 -24.73 -11.14
#